data_AF-A0A814BEL5-F1
#
_entry.id   AF-A0A814BEL5-F1
#
_cell.length_a   1.000
_cell.length_b   1.000
_cell.length_c   1.000
_cell.angle_alpha   90.00
_cell.angle_beta   90.00
_cell.angle_gamma   90.00
#
_symmetry.space_group_name_H-M   'P 1'
#
loop_
_entity.id
_entity.type
_entity.pdbx_description
1 polymer ?
#
loop_
_entity_poly.entity_id
_entity_poly.type
_entity_poly.pdbx_seq_one_letter_code
_entity_poly.pdbx_strand_id
1 'polypeptide(L)'
;MTSKEEPRDNNSLSSSSTATRLKYTIKERACKTVSKPLVHRLDIEDLFSNPSNFNDKPNLDVLKQHILLEGRLTEQAALRIIETVSAMFID
;
A
#
# COMPACT_ATOMS: atom_id res chain seq x y z
N MET A 1 63.07 -31.55 -16.62
CA MET A 1 61.84 -32.33 -16.89
C MET A 1 60.89 -32.08 -15.73
N THR A 2 59.93 -31.19 -15.91
CA THR A 2 58.95 -30.80 -14.89
C THR A 2 57.68 -31.61 -15.13
N SER A 3 57.30 -32.45 -14.17
CA SER A 3 56.06 -33.22 -14.24
C SER A 3 54.97 -32.43 -13.51
N LYS A 4 53.94 -32.03 -14.27
CA LYS A 4 52.71 -31.44 -13.75
C LYS A 4 51.94 -32.48 -12.95
N GLU A 5 51.61 -32.20 -11.70
CA GLU A 5 50.51 -32.90 -11.01
C GLU A 5 49.19 -32.21 -11.37
N GLU A 6 48.23 -33.01 -11.81
CA GLU A 6 46.85 -32.63 -12.09
C GLU A 6 46.01 -32.92 -10.83
N PRO A 7 45.19 -31.98 -10.31
CA PRO A 7 44.33 -32.28 -9.18
C PRO A 7 43.10 -33.08 -9.64
N ARG A 8 42.83 -34.19 -8.94
CA ARG A 8 41.64 -35.03 -9.12
C ARG A 8 40.42 -34.33 -8.53
N ASP A 9 39.36 -34.23 -9.33
CA ASP A 9 38.04 -33.75 -8.89
C ASP A 9 37.38 -34.78 -7.96
N ASN A 10 37.33 -34.46 -6.65
CA ASN A 10 36.58 -35.24 -5.69
C ASN A 10 35.12 -34.76 -5.68
N ASN A 11 34.28 -35.33 -6.55
CA ASN A 11 32.83 -35.16 -6.49
C ASN A 11 32.27 -35.80 -5.22
N SER A 12 32.11 -35.00 -4.17
CA SER A 12 31.34 -35.37 -2.97
C SER A 12 29.95 -34.74 -3.09
N LEU A 13 28.95 -35.55 -3.47
CA LEU A 13 27.54 -35.22 -3.25
C LEU A 13 27.30 -35.13 -1.73
N SER A 14 27.51 -33.94 -1.18
CA SER A 14 27.12 -33.55 0.17
C SER A 14 25.73 -32.93 0.08
N SER A 15 24.72 -33.75 0.33
CA SER A 15 23.36 -33.33 0.65
C SER A 15 23.36 -32.65 2.02
N SER A 16 23.79 -31.38 2.06
CA SER A 16 23.61 -30.51 3.22
C SER A 16 22.65 -29.40 2.85
N SER A 17 21.39 -29.59 3.21
CA SER A 17 20.30 -28.61 3.17
C SER A 17 20.79 -27.24 3.65
N THR A 18 21.11 -26.37 2.69
CA THR A 18 21.27 -24.94 2.96
C THR A 18 19.87 -24.40 3.18
N ALA A 19 19.38 -24.53 4.42
CA ALA A 19 18.40 -23.60 4.94
C ALA A 19 19.09 -22.22 4.94
N THR A 20 19.08 -21.56 3.78
CA THR A 20 19.51 -20.18 3.62
C THR A 20 18.62 -19.40 4.56
N ARG A 21 19.10 -19.13 5.78
CA ARG A 21 18.45 -18.25 6.73
C ARG A 21 18.34 -16.90 6.03
N LEU A 22 17.20 -16.67 5.39
CA LEU A 22 16.89 -15.43 4.71
C LEU A 22 17.12 -14.35 5.76
N LYS A 23 18.18 -13.56 5.58
CA LYS A 23 18.43 -12.36 6.37
C LYS A 23 17.36 -11.37 5.95
N TYR A 24 16.13 -11.58 6.40
CA TYR A 24 15.08 -10.59 6.28
C TYR A 24 15.55 -9.39 7.10
N THR A 25 15.88 -8.32 6.40
CA THR A 25 16.03 -7.03 7.06
C THR A 25 14.64 -6.67 7.58
N ILE A 26 14.51 -6.38 8.88
CA ILE A 26 13.21 -6.08 9.53
C ILE A 26 12.57 -4.80 8.95
N LYS A 27 13.30 -4.10 8.07
CA LYS A 27 12.86 -2.88 7.38
C LYS A 27 11.96 -3.18 6.18
N GLU A 28 11.99 -4.39 5.62
CA GLU A 28 11.19 -4.74 4.44
C GLU A 28 9.95 -5.58 4.81
N ARG A 29 8.83 -5.35 4.09
CA ARG A 29 7.62 -6.16 4.30
C ARG A 29 7.89 -7.61 3.92
N ALA A 30 7.46 -8.54 4.77
CA ALA A 30 7.49 -9.97 4.49
C ALA A 30 6.61 -10.32 3.27
N CYS A 31 5.43 -9.70 3.15
CA CYS A 31 4.52 -9.89 2.03
C CYS A 31 4.56 -8.66 1.11
N LYS A 32 5.30 -8.78 0.01
CA LYS A 32 5.49 -7.69 -0.97
C LYS A 32 4.34 -7.57 -1.98
N THR A 33 3.54 -8.62 -2.14
CA THR A 33 2.41 -8.68 -3.09
C THR A 33 1.16 -7.95 -2.60
N VAL A 34 1.04 -7.76 -1.28
CA VAL A 34 -0.09 -7.03 -0.69
C VAL A 34 0.16 -5.54 -0.84
N SER A 35 -0.80 -4.87 -1.49
CA SER A 35 -0.80 -3.41 -1.66
C SER A 35 -0.68 -2.70 -0.30
N LYS A 36 -0.06 -1.52 -0.30
CA LYS A 36 -0.05 -0.66 0.88
C LYS A 36 -1.37 0.11 0.94
N PRO A 37 -1.93 0.34 2.14
CA PRO A 37 -3.03 1.28 2.28
C PRO A 37 -2.58 2.68 1.87
N LEU A 38 -3.52 3.47 1.33
CA LEU A 38 -3.24 4.85 0.97
C LEU A 38 -3.14 5.71 2.24
N VAL A 39 -1.95 6.26 2.47
CA VAL A 39 -1.63 7.05 3.69
C VAL A 39 -2.16 8.49 3.64
N HIS A 40 -2.38 9.01 2.43
CA HIS A 40 -2.90 10.36 2.24
C HIS A 40 -4.36 10.45 2.69
N ARG A 41 -4.72 11.57 3.35
CA ARG A 41 -6.11 11.87 3.70
C ARG A 41 -6.70 12.86 2.70
N LEU A 42 -7.76 12.48 2.00
CA LEU A 42 -8.50 13.40 1.13
C LEU A 42 -9.11 14.52 1.96
N ASP A 43 -8.88 15.75 1.54
CA ASP A 43 -9.47 16.94 2.16
C ASP A 43 -10.69 17.46 1.37
N ILE A 44 -11.16 18.65 1.73
CA ILE A 44 -12.32 19.27 1.09
C ILE A 44 -11.95 19.77 -0.32
N GLU A 45 -10.74 20.25 -0.52
CA GLU A 45 -10.28 20.83 -1.79
C GLU A 45 -10.07 19.73 -2.84
N ASP A 46 -9.61 18.55 -2.42
CA ASP A 46 -9.47 17.38 -3.28
C ASP A 46 -10.83 16.82 -3.73
N LEU A 47 -11.85 16.95 -2.87
CA LEU A 47 -13.10 16.23 -3.00
C LEU A 47 -14.23 17.07 -3.62
N PHE A 48 -14.26 18.38 -3.37
CA PHE A 48 -15.33 19.27 -3.81
C PHE A 48 -14.78 20.31 -4.80
N SER A 49 -15.49 20.52 -5.91
CA SER A 49 -15.06 21.50 -6.91
C SER A 49 -15.23 22.93 -6.42
N ASN A 50 -16.25 23.17 -5.58
CA ASN A 50 -16.46 24.43 -4.91
C ASN A 50 -16.43 24.22 -3.37
N PRO A 51 -15.26 24.43 -2.72
CA PRO A 51 -15.12 24.21 -1.30
C PRO A 51 -16.02 25.14 -0.46
N SER A 52 -16.33 26.34 -0.96
CA SER A 52 -17.17 27.33 -0.28
C SER A 52 -18.68 27.02 -0.36
N ASN A 53 -19.12 26.20 -1.31
CA ASN A 53 -20.54 25.84 -1.44
C ASN A 53 -20.84 24.53 -0.72
N PHE A 54 -21.49 24.58 0.44
CA PHE A 54 -21.82 23.40 1.24
C PHE A 54 -22.65 22.33 0.51
N ASN A 55 -23.53 22.73 -0.41
CA ASN A 55 -24.39 21.81 -1.18
C ASN A 55 -23.69 21.22 -2.43
N ASP A 56 -22.43 21.58 -2.68
CA ASP A 56 -21.67 20.97 -3.77
C ASP A 56 -21.51 19.47 -3.53
N LYS A 57 -21.61 18.67 -4.59
CA LYS A 57 -21.51 17.21 -4.49
C LYS A 57 -20.04 16.80 -4.49
N PRO A 58 -19.65 15.79 -3.69
CA PRO A 58 -18.30 15.28 -3.72
C PRO A 58 -18.01 14.59 -5.06
N ASN A 59 -16.77 14.67 -5.53
CA ASN A 59 -16.30 13.94 -6.69
C ASN A 59 -16.26 12.43 -6.39
N LEU A 60 -17.23 11.70 -6.94
CA LEU A 60 -17.43 10.28 -6.65
C LEU A 60 -16.32 9.38 -7.19
N ASP A 61 -15.70 9.73 -8.32
CA ASP A 61 -14.64 8.90 -8.91
C ASP A 61 -13.39 8.95 -8.04
N VAL A 62 -13.02 10.15 -7.57
CA VAL A 62 -11.91 10.34 -6.63
C VAL A 62 -12.19 9.63 -5.31
N LEU A 63 -13.38 9.83 -4.74
CA LEU A 63 -13.76 9.22 -3.47
C LEU A 63 -13.77 7.70 -3.52
N LYS A 64 -14.33 7.12 -4.59
CA LYS A 64 -14.41 5.67 -4.79
C LYS A 64 -13.02 5.06 -4.91
N GLN A 65 -12.17 5.65 -5.75
CA GLN A 65 -10.80 5.18 -5.92
C GLN A 65 -10.02 5.22 -4.60
N HIS A 66 -10.20 6.29 -3.83
CA HIS A 66 -9.52 6.47 -2.54
C HIS A 66 -9.97 5.45 -1.50
N ILE A 67 -11.28 5.22 -1.35
CA ILE A 67 -11.83 4.24 -0.41
C ILE A 67 -11.43 2.81 -0.80
N LEU A 68 -11.39 2.48 -2.10
CA LEU A 68 -10.97 1.17 -2.58
C LEU A 68 -9.52 0.83 -2.17
N LEU A 69 -8.66 1.84 -2.08
CA LEU A 69 -7.27 1.73 -1.63
C LEU A 69 -7.10 1.92 -0.11
N GLU A 70 -8.20 1.80 0.65
CA GLU A 70 -8.24 2.00 2.10
C GLU A 70 -7.83 3.41 2.56
N GLY A 71 -7.92 4.38 1.65
CA GLY A 71 -7.67 5.78 1.93
C GLY A 71 -8.72 6.36 2.88
N ARG A 72 -8.31 7.35 3.68
CA ARG A 72 -9.18 8.03 4.65
C ARG A 72 -9.45 9.47 4.21
N LEU A 73 -10.48 10.07 4.77
CA LEU A 73 -10.75 11.49 4.64
C LEU A 73 -10.21 12.24 5.86
N THR A 74 -10.04 13.55 5.72
CA THR A 74 -9.99 14.44 6.88
C THR A 74 -11.34 14.43 7.59
N GLU A 75 -11.34 14.77 8.88
CA GLU A 75 -12.57 14.83 9.67
C GLU A 75 -13.57 15.82 9.08
N GLN A 76 -13.11 17.01 8.67
CA GLN A 76 -13.96 18.04 8.08
C GLN A 76 -14.63 17.57 6.78
N ALA A 77 -13.89 16.89 5.89
CA ALA A 77 -14.45 16.35 4.66
C ALA A 77 -15.48 15.24 4.94
N ALA A 78 -15.21 14.37 5.93
CA ALA A 78 -16.13 13.32 6.34
C ALA A 78 -17.42 13.88 6.97
N LEU A 79 -17.29 14.82 7.91
CA LEU A 79 -18.41 15.47 8.57
C LEU A 79 -19.31 16.18 7.56
N ARG A 80 -18.72 16.92 6.61
CA ARG A 80 -19.47 17.58 5.55
C ARG A 80 -20.38 16.61 4.79
N ILE A 81 -19.86 15.47 4.35
CA ILE A 81 -20.67 14.45 3.65
C ILE A 81 -21.83 13.97 4.53
N ILE A 82 -21.55 13.66 5.80
CA ILE A 82 -22.54 13.12 6.74
C ILE A 82 -23.63 14.16 7.03
N GLU A 83 -23.26 15.41 7.28
CA GLU A 83 -24.19 16.50 7.57
C GLU A 83 -25.05 16.85 6.36
N THR A 84 -24.47 16.94 5.16
CA THR A 84 -25.23 17.18 3.93
C THR A 84 -26.25 16.08 3.70
N VAL A 85 -25.85 14.81 3.84
CA VAL A 85 -26.77 13.68 3.72
C VAL A 85 -27.82 13.73 4.83
N SER A 86 -27.42 13.88 6.09
CA SER A 86 -28.38 13.95 7.20
C SER A 86 -29.44 15.03 7.00
N ALA A 87 -29.05 16.21 6.50
CA ALA A 87 -29.98 17.28 6.18
C ALA A 87 -30.98 16.90 5.07
N MET A 88 -30.57 16.12 4.06
CA MET A 88 -31.46 15.64 2.98
C MET A 88 -32.49 14.59 3.43
N PHE A 89 -32.25 13.90 4.55
CA PHE A 89 -33.10 12.80 5.04
C PHE A 89 -33.99 13.19 6.22
N ILE A 90 -33.87 14.42 6.73
CA ILE A 90 -34.63 14.94 7.87
C ILE A 90 -35.93 15.67 7.44
N ASP A 91 -36.24 15.67 6.14
CA ASP A 91 -37.49 16.22 5.57
C ASP A 91 -38.77 15.46 5.97
#